data_AF-A0A961NV25-F1
#
_entry.id   AF-A0A961NV25-F1
#
_cell.length_a   1.000
_cell.length_b   1.000
_cell.length_c   1.000
_cell.angle_alpha   90.00
_cell.angle_beta   90.00
_cell.angle_gamma   90.00
#
_symmetry.space_group_name_H-M   'P 1'
#
loop_
_entity.id
_entity.type
_entity.pdbx_description
1 polymer ?
#
loop_
_entity_poly.entity_id
_entity_poly.type
_entity_poly.pdbx_seq_one_letter_code
_entity_poly.pdbx_strand_id
1 'polypeptide(L)'
;RKSREAAAREIAVAFGVPPVLLGMPGDASYANYQEANRAFYRLTVLPLVTKVVASVGHWLSGFTGEPVTLKPDLDQVPALSAERDQQWARVSTADFLTADEKRAILGLPKLTEDD
;
A
#
# COMPACT_ATOMS: atom_id res chain seq x y z
N ARG A 1 36.15 0.50 -0.95
CA ARG A 1 34.97 -0.37 -0.67
C ARG A 1 33.94 0.33 0.21
N LYS A 2 34.30 0.78 1.44
CA LYS A 2 33.41 1.55 2.33
C LYS A 2 32.76 2.79 1.70
N SER A 3 33.49 3.56 0.89
CA SER A 3 32.94 4.73 0.18
C SER A 3 31.87 4.37 -0.85
N ARG A 4 32.02 3.24 -1.56
CA ARG A 4 31.06 2.77 -2.55
C ARG A 4 29.77 2.24 -1.89
N GLU A 5 29.91 1.55 -0.76
CA GLU A 5 28.76 1.07 0.03
C GLU A 5 27.98 2.23 0.68
N ALA A 6 28.69 3.25 1.17
CA ALA A 6 28.07 4.49 1.67
C ALA A 6 27.29 5.23 0.56
N ALA A 7 27.91 5.43 -0.61
CA ALA A 7 27.25 6.07 -1.74
C ALA A 7 26.01 5.29 -2.20
N ALA A 8 26.07 3.95 -2.25
CA ALA A 8 24.91 3.13 -2.61
C ALA A 8 23.74 3.31 -1.62
N ARG A 9 24.05 3.42 -0.32
CA ARG A 9 23.05 3.69 0.73
C ARG A 9 22.43 5.08 0.59
N GLU A 10 23.23 6.10 0.33
CA GLU A 10 22.76 7.48 0.12
C GLU A 10 21.82 7.56 -1.09
N ILE A 11 22.17 6.90 -2.19
CA ILE A 11 21.31 6.80 -3.38
C ILE A 11 19.99 6.12 -3.03
N ALA A 12 20.02 4.98 -2.33
CA ALA A 12 18.82 4.26 -1.95
C ALA A 12 17.87 5.15 -1.11
N VAL A 13 18.42 5.85 -0.11
CA VAL A 13 17.66 6.78 0.74
C VAL A 13 17.07 7.94 -0.06
N ALA A 14 17.81 8.48 -1.03
CA ALA A 14 17.32 9.57 -1.88
C ALA A 14 16.09 9.16 -2.71
N PHE A 15 15.98 7.89 -3.09
CA PHE A 15 14.79 7.33 -3.76
C PHE A 15 13.75 6.75 -2.79
N GLY A 16 13.97 6.89 -1.48
CA GLY A 16 13.08 6.34 -0.46
C GLY A 16 13.06 4.81 -0.40
N VAL A 17 14.09 4.14 -0.92
CA VAL A 17 14.23 2.67 -0.91
C VAL A 17 15.04 2.24 0.33
N PRO A 18 14.48 1.43 1.23
CA PRO A 18 15.22 0.94 2.39
C PRO A 18 16.43 0.07 1.98
N PRO A 19 17.65 0.33 2.50
CA PRO A 19 18.85 -0.40 2.13
C PRO A 19 18.79 -1.92 2.39
N VAL A 20 18.01 -2.35 3.39
CA VAL A 20 17.83 -3.78 3.71
C VAL A 20 17.12 -4.54 2.59
N LEU A 21 16.24 -3.89 1.82
CA LEU A 21 15.59 -4.50 0.66
C LEU A 21 16.55 -4.68 -0.52
N LEU A 22 17.65 -3.93 -0.53
CA LEU A 22 18.70 -4.00 -1.56
C LEU A 22 19.84 -4.97 -1.19
N GLY A 23 19.69 -5.73 -0.10
CA GLY A 23 20.71 -6.67 0.38
C GLY A 23 22.00 -6.01 0.86
N MET A 24 21.96 -4.70 1.17
CA MET A 24 23.13 -3.99 1.65
C MET A 24 23.46 -4.42 3.09
N PRO A 25 24.75 -4.62 3.44
CA PRO A 25 25.15 -5.06 4.77
C PRO A 25 24.68 -4.08 5.86
N GLY A 26 24.19 -4.65 6.96
CA GLY A 26 23.57 -3.96 8.10
C GLY A 26 22.82 -4.96 8.98
N ASP A 27 21.99 -4.45 9.90
CA ASP A 27 21.19 -5.29 10.80
C ASP A 27 19.97 -5.89 10.05
N ALA A 28 20.18 -7.02 9.38
CA ALA A 28 19.17 -7.66 8.53
C ALA A 28 18.50 -8.84 9.25
N SER A 29 17.48 -8.55 10.05
CA SER A 29 16.54 -9.56 10.57
C SER A 29 15.30 -9.68 9.67
N TYR A 30 14.59 -10.81 9.75
CA TYR A 30 13.33 -11.01 9.02
C TYR A 30 12.26 -9.97 9.40
N ALA A 31 12.15 -9.67 10.71
CA ALA A 31 11.25 -8.64 11.21
C ALA A 31 11.58 -7.26 10.62
N ASN A 32 12.86 -6.87 10.61
CA ASN A 32 13.29 -5.62 10.00
C ASN A 32 12.98 -5.59 8.49
N TYR A 33 13.16 -6.70 7.77
CA TYR A 33 12.81 -6.77 6.35
C TYR A 33 11.31 -6.55 6.11
N GLN A 34 10.44 -7.22 6.87
CA GLN A 34 8.98 -7.06 6.73
C GLN A 34 8.54 -5.63 7.02
N GLU A 35 9.05 -5.02 8.09
CA GLU A 35 8.74 -3.64 8.46
C GLU A 35 9.25 -2.64 7.42
N ALA A 36 10.49 -2.83 6.93
CA ALA A 36 11.06 -2.00 5.88
C ALA A 36 10.27 -2.11 4.57
N ASN A 37 9.82 -3.32 4.19
CA ASN A 37 9.00 -3.52 3.00
C ASN A 37 7.66 -2.78 3.13
N ARG A 38 6.98 -2.90 4.28
CA ARG A 38 5.73 -2.18 4.56
C ARG A 38 5.94 -0.66 4.51
N ALA A 39 6.98 -0.16 5.17
CA ALA A 39 7.33 1.25 5.18
C ALA A 39 7.64 1.78 3.77
N PHE A 40 8.37 1.01 2.95
CA PHE A 40 8.66 1.37 1.56
C PHE A 40 7.38 1.56 0.75
N TYR A 41 6.43 0.63 0.86
CA TYR A 41 5.16 0.75 0.15
C TYR A 41 4.36 1.97 0.63
N ARG A 42 4.26 2.18 1.95
CA ARG A 42 3.48 3.28 2.55
C ARG A 42 4.05 4.67 2.24
N LEU A 43 5.37 4.83 2.37
CA LEU A 43 6.02 6.14 2.32
C LEU A 43 6.52 6.52 0.92
N THR A 44 6.76 5.55 0.05
CA THR A 44 7.37 5.80 -1.26
C THR A 44 6.47 5.33 -2.41
N VAL A 45 6.12 4.04 -2.45
CA VAL A 45 5.43 3.46 -3.62
C VAL A 45 4.01 4.01 -3.75
N LEU A 46 3.20 3.94 -2.70
CA LEU A 46 1.79 4.35 -2.77
C LEU A 46 1.59 5.84 -3.08
N PRO A 47 2.35 6.78 -2.48
CA PRO A 47 2.24 8.19 -2.86
C PRO A 47 2.56 8.43 -4.35
N LEU A 48 3.60 7.77 -4.87
CA LEU A 48 3.97 7.89 -6.28
C LEU A 48 2.91 7.30 -7.20
N VAL A 49 2.43 6.09 -6.91
CA VAL A 49 1.36 5.45 -7.69
C VAL A 49 0.10 6.31 -7.66
N THR A 50 -0.30 6.82 -6.49
CA THR A 50 -1.47 7.70 -6.33
C THR A 50 -1.36 8.94 -7.22
N LYS A 51 -0.18 9.58 -7.27
CA LYS A 51 0.06 10.74 -8.14
C LYS A 51 -0.07 10.39 -9.62
N VAL A 52 0.49 9.25 -10.03
CA VAL A 52 0.44 8.78 -11.42
C VAL A 52 -1.01 8.45 -11.82
N VAL A 53 -1.72 7.64 -11.04
CA VAL A 53 -3.10 7.24 -11.37
C VAL A 53 -4.06 8.42 -11.34
N ALA A 54 -3.84 9.42 -10.47
CA ALA A 54 -4.62 10.66 -10.49
C ALA A 54 -4.41 11.44 -11.79
N SER A 55 -3.17 11.52 -12.27
CA SER A 55 -2.84 12.19 -13.54
C SER A 55 -3.46 11.46 -14.73
N VAL A 56 -3.40 10.12 -14.73
CA VAL A 56 -4.02 9.28 -15.76
C VAL A 56 -5.55 9.40 -15.72
N GLY A 57 -6.17 9.37 -14.54
CA GLY A 57 -7.62 9.55 -14.39
C GLY A 57 -8.09 10.91 -14.90
N HIS A 58 -7.36 11.97 -14.59
CA HIS A 58 -7.64 13.31 -15.13
C HIS A 58 -7.54 13.34 -16.67
N TRP A 59 -6.48 12.76 -17.24
CA TRP A 59 -6.32 12.67 -18.70
C TRP A 59 -7.46 11.88 -19.35
N LEU A 60 -7.85 10.73 -18.78
CA LEU A 60 -8.97 9.91 -19.27
C LEU A 60 -10.32 10.62 -19.20
N SER A 61 -10.54 11.43 -18.17
CA SER A 61 -11.77 12.22 -18.00
C SER A 61 -12.01 13.17 -19.20
N GLY A 62 -10.95 13.63 -19.85
CA GLY A 62 -11.03 14.45 -21.05
C GLY A 62 -11.59 13.71 -22.28
N PHE A 63 -11.48 12.38 -22.33
CA PHE A 63 -12.01 11.57 -23.43
C PHE A 63 -13.44 11.10 -23.19
N THR A 64 -13.80 10.82 -21.94
CA THR A 64 -15.14 10.33 -21.58
C THR A 64 -16.15 11.45 -21.42
N GLY A 65 -15.70 12.68 -21.14
CA GLY A 65 -16.58 13.78 -20.75
C GLY A 65 -17.13 13.65 -19.32
N GLU A 66 -16.73 12.61 -18.59
CA GLU A 66 -17.15 12.31 -17.23
C GLU A 66 -15.92 12.16 -16.31
N PRO A 67 -16.01 12.53 -15.01
CA PRO A 67 -14.91 12.34 -14.07
C PRO A 67 -14.52 10.86 -13.90
N VAL A 68 -13.29 10.51 -14.28
CA VAL A 68 -12.70 9.17 -14.07
C VAL A 68 -11.76 9.21 -12.87
N THR A 69 -12.05 8.42 -11.84
CA THR A 69 -11.20 8.26 -10.66
C THR A 69 -10.49 6.92 -10.69
N LEU A 70 -9.16 6.94 -10.69
CA LEU A 70 -8.32 5.74 -10.55
C LEU A 70 -7.68 5.72 -9.17
N LYS A 71 -7.66 4.56 -8.52
CA LYS A 71 -7.02 4.34 -7.22
C LYS A 71 -6.27 3.01 -7.22
N PRO A 72 -5.12 2.91 -6.54
CA PRO A 72 -4.46 1.64 -6.35
C PRO A 72 -5.31 0.73 -5.44
N ASP A 73 -5.39 -0.55 -5.80
CA ASP A 73 -5.98 -1.58 -4.95
C ASP A 73 -4.98 -2.02 -3.88
N LEU A 74 -5.20 -1.57 -2.64
CA LEU A 74 -4.33 -1.88 -1.50
C LEU A 74 -4.48 -3.33 -1.03
N ASP A 75 -5.64 -3.96 -1.30
CA ASP A 75 -5.88 -5.36 -0.95
C ASP A 75 -5.10 -6.30 -1.87
N GLN A 76 -4.60 -5.82 -3.01
CA GLN A 76 -3.73 -6.63 -3.87
C GLN A 76 -2.24 -6.41 -3.59
N VAL A 77 -1.87 -5.71 -2.51
CA VAL A 77 -0.47 -5.48 -2.13
C VAL A 77 -0.06 -6.41 -0.98
N PRO A 78 0.77 -7.45 -1.22
CA PRO A 78 1.18 -8.39 -0.18
C PRO A 78 1.96 -7.74 0.97
N ALA A 79 2.70 -6.66 0.71
CA ALA A 79 3.44 -5.93 1.74
C ALA A 79 2.55 -5.24 2.78
N LEU A 80 1.24 -5.10 2.51
CA LEU A 80 0.25 -4.45 3.36
C LEU A 80 -0.74 -5.46 3.99
N SER A 81 -0.54 -6.77 3.80
CA SER A 81 -1.43 -7.80 4.33
C SER A 81 -1.62 -7.70 5.85
N ALA A 82 -0.55 -7.49 6.60
CA ALA A 82 -0.64 -7.38 8.07
C ALA A 82 -1.52 -6.21 8.54
N GLU A 83 -1.50 -5.07 7.84
CA GLU A 83 -2.36 -3.93 8.20
C GLU A 83 -3.82 -4.20 7.85
N ARG A 84 -4.05 -4.87 6.72
CA ARG A 84 -5.37 -5.34 6.31
C ARG A 84 -5.94 -6.34 7.31
N ASP A 85 -5.16 -7.33 7.72
CA ASP A 85 -5.57 -8.32 8.71
C ASP A 85 -5.97 -7.64 10.03
N GLN A 86 -5.20 -6.64 10.47
CA GLN A 86 -5.54 -5.83 11.64
C GLN A 86 -6.82 -5.00 11.45
N GLN A 87 -7.07 -4.46 10.26
CA GLN A 87 -8.32 -3.76 9.95
C GLN A 87 -9.51 -4.73 9.97
N TRP A 88 -9.38 -5.86 9.29
CA TRP A 88 -10.40 -6.91 9.22
C TRP A 88 -10.74 -7.45 10.60
N ALA A 89 -9.73 -7.74 11.43
CA ALA A 89 -9.95 -8.18 12.81
C ALA A 89 -10.70 -7.13 13.64
N ARG A 90 -10.32 -5.85 13.56
CA ARG A 90 -11.01 -4.77 14.30
C ARG A 90 -12.46 -4.60 13.88
N VAL A 91 -12.74 -4.71 12.58
CA VAL A 91 -14.10 -4.55 12.03
C VAL A 91 -14.95 -5.78 12.33
N SER A 92 -14.38 -6.99 12.25
CA SER A 92 -15.13 -8.22 12.52
C SER A 92 -15.61 -8.30 13.97
N THR A 93 -14.79 -7.86 14.93
CA THR A 93 -15.12 -7.85 16.38
C THR A 93 -15.99 -6.67 16.83
N ALA A 94 -16.36 -5.75 15.93
CA ALA A 94 -17.20 -4.61 16.29
C ALA A 94 -18.68 -5.02 16.33
N ASP A 95 -19.18 -5.45 17.49
CA ASP A 95 -20.55 -5.99 17.64
C ASP A 95 -21.67 -4.95 17.42
N PHE A 96 -21.34 -3.67 17.49
CA PHE A 96 -22.28 -2.58 17.24
C PHE A 96 -22.54 -2.32 15.76
N LEU A 97 -21.78 -2.95 14.86
CA LEU A 97 -21.93 -2.83 13.41
C LEU A 97 -22.71 -4.01 12.83
N THR A 98 -23.62 -3.70 11.92
CA THR A 98 -24.30 -4.70 11.09
C THR A 98 -23.34 -5.35 10.08
N ALA A 99 -23.72 -6.51 9.54
CA ALA A 99 -22.92 -7.19 8.52
C ALA A 99 -22.65 -6.31 7.29
N ASP A 100 -23.66 -5.55 6.84
CA ASP A 100 -23.54 -4.65 5.70
C ASP A 100 -22.59 -3.46 5.97
N GLU A 101 -22.64 -2.88 7.18
CA GLU A 101 -21.70 -1.82 7.57
C GLU A 101 -20.27 -2.35 7.63
N LYS A 102 -20.07 -3.55 8.18
CA LYS A 102 -18.74 -4.21 8.19
C LYS A 102 -18.23 -4.43 6.77
N ARG A 103 -19.05 -4.95 5.86
CA ARG A 103 -18.70 -5.16 4.45
C ARG A 103 -18.34 -3.85 3.74
N ALA A 104 -19.15 -2.80 3.94
CA ALA A 104 -18.88 -1.48 3.36
C ALA A 104 -17.55 -0.88 3.84
N ILE A 105 -17.23 -0.99 5.13
CA ILE A 105 -15.95 -0.53 5.70
C ILE A 105 -14.76 -1.32 5.13
N LEU A 106 -14.95 -2.61 4.86
CA LEU A 106 -13.95 -3.49 4.26
C LEU A 106 -13.91 -3.43 2.72
N GLY A 107 -14.72 -2.57 2.08
CA GLY A 107 -14.75 -2.43 0.63
C GLY A 107 -15.42 -3.58 -0.13
N LEU A 108 -16.17 -4.44 0.58
CA LEU A 108 -16.91 -5.56 -0.01
C LEU A 108 -18.29 -5.11 -0.51
N PRO A 109 -18.81 -5.71 -1.60
CA PRO A 109 -20.16 -5.42 -2.09
C PRO A 109 -21.21 -5.87 -1.07
N LYS A 110 -22.39 -5.24 -1.07
CA LYS A 110 -23.53 -5.70 -0.28
C LYS A 110 -23.91 -7.13 -0.67
N LEU A 111 -24.40 -7.91 0.29
CA LEU A 111 -25.04 -9.18 -0.01
C LEU A 111 -26.35 -8.86 -0.76
N THR A 112 -26.53 -9.46 -1.93
CA THR A 112 -27.83 -9.46 -2.60
C THR A 112 -28.75 -10.43 -1.86
N GLU A 113 -30.05 -10.12 -1.73
CA GLU A 113 -31.02 -10.94 -0.97
C GLU A 113 -31.23 -12.36 -1.55
N ASP A 114 -30.60 -12.68 -2.69
CA ASP A 114 -30.70 -13.95 -3.40
C ASP A 114 -29.56 -14.96 -3.12
N ASP A 115 -28.66 -14.69 -2.15
CA ASP A 115 -27.62 -15.64 -1.70
C ASP A 115 -27.86 -16.17 -0.27
#